data_AF-A0A7Y2R551-F1
#
_entry.id   AF-A0A7Y2R551-F1
#
_cell.length_a   1.000
_cell.length_b   1.000
_cell.length_c   1.000
_cell.angle_alpha   90.00
_cell.angle_beta   90.00
_cell.angle_gamma   90.00
#
_symmetry.space_group_name_H-M   'P 1'
#
loop_
_entity.id
_entity.type
_entity.pdbx_description
1 polymer ?
#
loop_
_entity_poly.entity_id
_entity_poly.type
_entity_poly.pdbx_seq_one_letter_code
_entity_poly.pdbx_strand_id
1 'polypeptide(L)' 'MRLPLDVLSEIEEIAEICDRSRSWVFVRALKSYLAAEGREIIELAQARRDIENGLGHDLDDVIDEVDAIVKGAAA' A
#
# COMPACT_ATOMS: atom_id res chain seq x y z
N MET A 1 3.46 -8.10 21.56
CA MET A 1 2.66 -6.88 21.30
C MET A 1 1.68 -6.71 22.45
N ARG A 2 1.52 -5.49 22.99
CA ARG A 2 0.49 -5.20 24.00
C ARG A 2 -0.74 -4.67 23.29
N LEU A 3 -1.92 -5.15 23.66
CA LEU A 3 -3.21 -4.75 23.10
C LEU A 3 -4.15 -4.31 24.22
N PRO A 4 -5.06 -3.37 23.95
CA PRO A 4 -6.22 -3.13 24.82
C PRO A 4 -7.01 -4.43 25.06
N LEU A 5 -7.53 -4.61 26.27
CA LEU A 5 -8.21 -5.86 26.68
C LEU A 5 -9.50 -6.10 25.91
N ASP A 6 -10.23 -5.03 25.60
CA ASP A 6 -11.42 -5.02 24.76
C ASP A 6 -11.13 -5.56 23.35
N VAL A 7 -10.08 -5.04 22.70
CA VAL A 7 -9.67 -5.51 21.37
C VAL A 7 -9.22 -6.98 21.40
N LEU A 8 -8.47 -7.37 22.45
CA LEU A 8 -8.04 -8.76 22.59
C LEU A 8 -9.23 -9.71 22.75
N SER A 9 -10.25 -9.31 23.53
CA SER A 9 -11.47 -10.09 23.74
C SER A 9 -12.23 -10.33 22.44
N GLU A 10 -12.41 -9.30 21.60
CA GLU A 10 -13.08 -9.45 20.30
C GLU A 10 -12.31 -10.37 19.36
N ILE A 11 -10.98 -10.28 19.35
CA ILE A 11 -10.13 -11.17 18.54
C ILE A 11 -10.22 -12.62 19.00
N GLU A 12 -10.31 -12.86 20.30
CA GLU A 12 -10.52 -14.18 20.89
C GLU A 12 -11.89 -14.76 20.49
N GLU A 13 -12.95 -13.96 20.56
CA GLU A 13 -14.29 -14.36 20.12
C GLU A 13 -14.32 -14.73 18.63
N ILE A 14 -13.72 -13.90 17.76
CA ILE A 14 -13.63 -14.20 16.32
C ILE A 14 -12.87 -15.50 16.07
N ALA A 15 -11.77 -15.71 16.79
CA ALA A 15 -10.94 -16.91 16.66
C ALA A 15 -11.73 -18.17 17.06
N GLU A 16 -12.50 -18.11 18.14
CA GLU A 16 -13.37 -19.20 18.60
C GLU A 16 -14.47 -19.51 17.58
N ILE A 17 -15.22 -18.50 17.13
CA ILE A 17 -16.28 -18.65 16.12
C ILE A 17 -15.76 -19.30 14.83
N CYS A 18 -14.52 -18.96 14.45
CA CYS A 18 -13.91 -19.47 13.22
C CYS A 18 -13.17 -20.81 13.38
N ASP A 19 -13.07 -21.37 14.58
CA ASP A 19 -12.21 -22.53 14.91
C ASP A 19 -10.75 -22.33 14.44
N ARG A 20 -10.18 -21.18 14.82
CA ARG A 20 -8.84 -20.74 14.46
C ARG A 20 -8.10 -20.17 15.68
N SER A 21 -6.79 -19.96 15.51
CA SER A 21 -5.98 -19.29 16.54
C SER A 21 -6.11 -17.77 16.46
N ARG A 22 -5.89 -17.08 17.59
CA ARG A 22 -5.72 -15.61 17.61
C ARG A 22 -4.70 -15.14 16.58
N SER A 23 -3.58 -15.85 16.45
CA SER A 23 -2.53 -15.55 15.47
C SER A 23 -3.04 -15.55 14.03
N TRP A 24 -3.99 -16.43 13.69
CA TRP A 24 -4.62 -16.43 12.37
C TRP A 24 -5.40 -15.13 12.12
N VAL A 25 -6.19 -14.67 13.10
CA VAL A 25 -6.94 -13.40 13.02
C VAL A 25 -5.97 -12.22 12.87
N PHE A 26 -4.91 -12.17 13.68
CA PHE A 26 -3.88 -11.13 13.60
C PHE A 26 -3.21 -11.09 12.23
N VAL A 27 -2.71 -12.23 11.74
CA VAL A 27 -2.03 -12.29 10.44
C VAL A 27 -2.97 -11.88 9.31
N ARG A 28 -4.25 -12.27 9.38
CA ARG A 28 -5.26 -11.86 8.40
C ARG A 28 -5.47 -10.35 8.40
N ALA A 29 -5.69 -9.75 9.57
CA ALA A 29 -5.89 -8.31 9.70
C ALA A 29 -4.66 -7.52 9.23
N LEU A 30 -3.46 -7.94 9.63
CA LEU A 30 -2.21 -7.29 9.23
C LEU A 30 -1.97 -7.40 7.71
N LYS A 31 -2.27 -8.55 7.09
CA LYS A 31 -2.19 -8.69 5.63
C LYS A 31 -3.17 -7.76 4.92
N SER A 32 -4.39 -7.63 5.43
CA SER A 32 -5.38 -6.69 4.88
C SER A 32 -4.90 -5.24 4.98
N TYR A 33 -4.38 -4.82 6.14
CA TYR A 33 -3.79 -3.49 6.31
C TYR A 33 -2.63 -3.24 5.33
N LEU A 34 -1.70 -4.19 5.20
CA LEU A 34 -0.55 -4.07 4.30
C LEU A 34 -0.93 -4.05 2.82
N ALA A 35 -2.04 -4.69 2.44
CA ALA A 35 -2.54 -4.69 1.08
C ALA A 35 -3.25 -3.39 0.70
N ALA A 36 -3.78 -2.66 1.69
CA ALA A 36 -4.44 -1.38 1.52
C ALA A 36 -3.49 -0.23 1.94
N GLU A 37 -3.79 0.42 3.06
CA GLU A 37 -3.07 1.60 3.57
C GLU A 37 -1.54 1.41 3.66
N GLY A 38 -1.09 0.23 4.10
CA GLY A 38 0.33 -0.04 4.24
C GLY A 38 1.08 0.00 2.92
N ARG A 39 0.44 -0.35 1.80
CA ARG A 39 1.03 -0.29 0.47
C ARG A 39 1.24 1.16 0.04
N GLU A 40 0.21 1.99 0.17
CA GLU A 40 0.24 3.41 -0.21
C GLU A 40 1.32 4.17 0.56
N ILE A 41 1.45 3.92 1.87
CA ILE A 41 2.48 4.55 2.71
C ILE A 41 3.89 4.19 2.20
N ILE A 42 4.11 2.92 1.87
CA ILE A 42 5.41 2.46 1.37
C ILE A 42 5.71 3.06 0.00
N GLU A 43 4.72 3.10 -0.90
CA GLU A 43 4.86 3.66 -2.25
C GLU A 43 5.14 5.16 -2.22
N LEU A 44 4.41 5.93 -1.40
CA LEU A 44 4.67 7.37 -1.23
C LEU A 44 6.06 7.63 -0.65
N ALA A 45 6.48 6.84 0.34
CA ALA A 45 7.82 6.94 0.89
C ALA A 45 8.90 6.61 -0.16
N GLN A 46 8.63 5.66 -1.07
CA GLN A 46 9.53 5.35 -2.17
C GLN A 46 9.57 6.47 -3.21
N ALA A 47 8.41 6.97 -3.65
CA ALA A 47 8.33 8.08 -4.60
C ALA A 47 9.11 9.32 -4.10
N ARG A 48 9.03 9.63 -2.80
CA ARG A 48 9.82 10.70 -2.20
C ARG A 48 11.33 10.45 -2.30
N ARG A 49 11.78 9.21 -2.07
CA ARG A 49 13.19 8.83 -2.24
C ARG A 49 13.64 8.91 -3.69
N ASP A 50 12.78 8.52 -4.63
CA ASP A 50 13.10 8.55 -6.06
C ASP A 50 13.30 9.99 -6.54
N ILE A 51 12.46 10.93 -6.09
CA ILE A 51 12.63 12.36 -6.33
C ILE A 51 13.95 12.86 -5.73
N GLU A 52 14.25 12.52 -4.48
CA GLU A 52 15.51 12.92 -3.81
C GLU A 52 16.76 12.36 -4.53
N ASN A 53 16.64 11.22 -5.20
CA ASN A 53 17.72 10.59 -5.97
C ASN A 53 17.79 11.05 -7.44
N GLY A 54 16.95 12.02 -7.84
CA GLY A 54 16.93 12.55 -9.20
C GLY A 54 16.26 11.62 -10.23
N LEU A 55 15.43 10.68 -9.79
CA LEU A 55 14.64 9.78 -10.63
C LEU A 55 13.24 10.35 -10.95
N GLY A 56 12.96 11.59 -10.53
CA GLY A 56 11.74 12.30 -10.91
C GLY A 56 11.82 12.86 -12.33
N HIS A 57 10.67 12.99 -12.99
CA HIS A 57 10.54 13.65 -14.29
C HIS A 57 9.75 14.95 -14.14
N ASP A 58 10.11 15.97 -14.92
CA ASP A 58 9.30 17.18 -15.04
C ASP A 58 8.01 16.87 -15.83
N LEU A 59 6.89 17.45 -15.41
CA LEU A 59 5.59 17.17 -16.03
C LEU A 59 5.53 17.73 -17.45
N ASP A 60 6.11 18.90 -17.70
CA ASP A 60 6.06 19.53 -19.03
C ASP A 60 6.86 18.69 -20.03
N ASP A 61 8.02 18.14 -19.62
CA ASP A 61 8.83 17.22 -20.42
C ASP A 61 8.05 15.94 -20.80
N VAL A 62 7.30 15.38 -19.84
CA VAL A 62 6.47 14.19 -20.07
C VAL A 62 5.31 14.48 -21.02
N ILE A 63 4.69 15.66 -20.91
CA ILE A 63 3.61 16.07 -21.82
C ILE A 63 4.14 16.18 -23.24
N ASP A 64 5.27 16.85 -23.44
CA ASP A 64 5.89 17.02 -24.75
C ASP A 64 6.28 15.67 -25.38
N GLU A 65 6.79 14.72 -24.59
CA GLU A 65 7.11 13.36 -25.05
C GLU A 65 5.87 12.62 -25.53
N VAL A 66 4.78 12.64 -24.75
CA VAL A 66 3.51 11.99 -25.12
C VAL A 66 2.92 12.62 -26.39
N ASP A 67 2.96 13.96 -26.50
CA ASP A 67 2.47 14.69 -27.67
C ASP A 67 3.24 14.32 -28.94
N ALA A 68 4.56 14.11 -28.83
CA ALA A 68 5.40 13.65 -29.92
C ALA A 68 5.07 12.21 -30.33
N ILE A 69 4.83 11.31 -29.37
CA ILE A 69 4.44 9.91 -29.63
C ILE A 69 3.10 9.84 -30.37
N VAL A 70 2.09 10.61 -29.93
CA VAL A 70 0.76 10.62 -30.57
C VAL A 70 0.84 11.13 -32.00
N LYS A 71 1.61 12.20 -32.25
CA LYS A 71 1.81 12.75 -33.60
C LYS A 71 2.60 11.79 -34.51
N GLY A 72 3.56 11.06 -33.96
CA GLY A 72 4.35 10.07 -34.69
C GLY A 72 3.60 8.77 -35.00
N ALA A 73 2.69 8.33 -34.13
CA ALA A 73 1.85 7.15 -34.35
C ALA A 73 0.69 7.39 -35.33
N ALA A 74 0.35 8.66 -35.58
CA ALA A 74 -0.65 9.08 -36.55
C ALA A 74 -0.08 9.32 -37.97
N ALA A 75 1.23 9.08 -38.18
CA ALA A 75 1.95 9.27 -39.44
C ALA A 75 2.12 7.97 -40.25
#